data_AF-A0A8J7HX30-F1
#
_entry.id   AF-A0A8J7HX30-F1
#
_cell.length_a   1.000
_cell.length_b   1.000
_cell.length_c   1.000
_cell.angle_alpha   90.00
_cell.angle_beta   90.00
_cell.angle_gamma   90.00
#
_symmetry.space_group_name_H-M   'P 1'
#
loop_
_entity.id
_entity.type
_entity.pdbx_description
1 polymer ?
#
loop_
_entity_poly.entity_id
_entity_poly.type
_entity_poly.pdbx_seq_one_letter_code
_entity_poly.pdbx_strand_id
1 'polypeptide(L)'
;MSASNKLKKAVEKVNDNFANINISLLDAEQAAANLQEVWNNIYSKIDTSAKELANIKEGTKLSTFKIQFEKVINPWRKVEDLTIQLAQLFNKALEEYKKLETSISKPLI
;
A
#
# COMPACT_ATOMS: atom_id res chain seq x y z
N MET A 1 -32.39 10.11 36.98
CA MET A 1 -31.09 10.63 36.47
C MET A 1 -31.24 12.12 36.18
N SER A 2 -30.40 12.99 36.76
CA SER A 2 -30.44 14.43 36.47
C SER A 2 -29.94 14.74 35.05
N ALA A 3 -30.34 15.88 34.48
CA ALA A 3 -29.91 16.33 33.16
C ALA A 3 -28.37 16.44 33.04
N SER A 4 -27.70 16.87 34.12
CA SER A 4 -26.24 16.94 34.21
C SER A 4 -25.57 15.56 34.00
N ASN A 5 -26.11 14.50 34.62
CA ASN A 5 -25.57 13.15 34.44
C ASN A 5 -25.78 12.62 33.01
N LYS A 6 -26.84 13.04 32.30
CA LYS A 6 -27.05 12.67 30.89
C LYS A 6 -26.06 13.39 29.98
N LEU A 7 -25.83 14.69 30.22
CA LEU A 7 -24.86 15.49 29.47
C LEU A 7 -23.44 14.95 29.64
N LYS A 8 -23.02 14.64 30.89
CA LYS A 8 -21.70 14.06 31.17
C LYS A 8 -21.46 12.77 30.38
N LYS A 9 -22.41 11.83 30.40
CA LYS A 9 -22.31 10.58 29.62
C LYS A 9 -22.25 10.82 28.11
N ALA A 10 -22.98 11.80 27.60
CA ALA A 10 -22.93 12.14 26.18
C ALA A 10 -21.55 12.70 25.79
N VAL A 11 -20.96 13.56 26.63
CA VAL A 11 -19.61 14.09 26.43
C VAL A 11 -18.55 12.98 26.49
N GLU A 12 -18.63 12.09 27.49
CA GLU A 12 -17.72 10.93 27.61
C GLU A 12 -17.80 10.07 26.33
N LYS A 13 -19.00 9.75 25.86
CA LYS A 13 -19.18 8.98 24.62
C LYS A 13 -18.59 9.67 23.38
N VAL A 14 -18.76 10.99 23.27
CA VAL A 14 -18.17 11.76 22.16
C VAL A 14 -16.65 11.74 22.24
N ASN A 15 -16.09 11.90 23.44
CA ASN A 15 -14.65 11.84 23.66
C ASN A 15 -14.07 10.47 23.27
N ASP A 16 -14.72 9.37 23.67
CA ASP A 16 -14.30 8.02 23.31
C ASP A 16 -14.36 7.80 21.79
N ASN A 17 -15.40 8.31 21.13
CA ASN A 17 -15.52 8.25 19.67
C ASN A 17 -14.38 9.01 18.97
N PHE A 18 -14.04 10.21 19.44
CA PHE A 18 -12.93 10.99 18.87
C PHE A 18 -11.58 10.31 19.08
N ALA A 19 -11.36 9.69 20.26
CA ALA A 19 -10.16 8.91 20.51
C ALA A 19 -10.01 7.74 19.52
N ASN A 20 -11.10 7.01 19.27
CA ASN A 20 -11.11 5.90 18.31
C ASN A 20 -10.87 6.37 16.86
N ILE A 21 -11.47 7.48 16.45
CA ILE A 21 -11.24 8.09 15.13
C ILE A 21 -9.78 8.50 14.99
N ASN A 22 -9.19 9.12 16.02
CA ASN A 22 -7.80 9.55 16.00
C ASN A 22 -6.84 8.37 15.82
N ILE A 23 -7.05 7.26 16.53
CA ILE A 23 -6.26 6.03 16.36
C ILE A 23 -6.39 5.52 14.92
N SER A 24 -7.62 5.44 14.41
CA SER A 24 -7.87 4.96 13.04
C SER A 24 -7.21 5.84 11.98
N LEU A 25 -7.14 7.16 12.21
CA LEU A 25 -6.48 8.09 11.31
C LEU A 25 -4.95 7.90 11.31
N LEU A 26 -4.35 7.69 12.48
CA LEU A 26 -2.91 7.42 12.59
C LEU A 26 -2.52 6.12 11.87
N ASP A 27 -3.34 5.07 12.03
CA ASP A 27 -3.13 3.80 11.31
C ASP A 27 -3.24 4.00 9.79
N ALA A 28 -4.22 4.79 9.33
CA ALA A 28 -4.40 5.11 7.91
C ALA A 28 -3.25 5.95 7.34
N GLU A 29 -2.73 6.91 8.10
CA GLU A 29 -1.57 7.72 7.72
C GLU A 29 -0.34 6.85 7.51
N GLN A 30 -0.04 5.96 8.46
CA GLN A 30 1.09 5.04 8.35
C GLN A 30 0.93 4.08 7.16
N ALA A 31 -0.28 3.56 6.92
CA ALA A 31 -0.55 2.70 5.77
C ALA A 31 -0.33 3.44 4.44
N ALA A 32 -0.78 4.70 4.33
CA ALA A 32 -0.58 5.53 3.15
C ALA A 32 0.92 5.83 2.92
N ALA A 33 1.67 6.14 3.99
CA ALA A 33 3.11 6.36 3.91
C ALA A 33 3.85 5.12 3.39
N ASN A 34 3.50 3.93 3.88
CA ASN A 34 4.08 2.67 3.40
C ASN A 34 3.77 2.42 1.92
N LEU A 35 2.53 2.71 1.48
CA LEU A 35 2.16 2.58 0.06
C LEU A 35 2.96 3.56 -0.82
N GLN A 36 3.14 4.79 -0.37
CA GLN A 36 3.95 5.77 -1.07
C GLN A 36 5.41 5.30 -1.22
N GLU A 37 6.00 4.70 -0.18
CA GLU A 37 7.36 4.14 -0.25
C GLU A 37 7.47 3.02 -1.31
N VAL A 38 6.51 2.08 -1.31
CA VAL A 38 6.47 0.99 -2.31
C VAL A 38 6.39 1.54 -3.73
N TRP A 39 5.50 2.52 -3.97
CA TRP A 39 5.35 3.13 -5.29
C TRP A 39 6.58 3.93 -5.72
N ASN A 40 7.22 4.66 -4.79
CA ASN A 40 8.48 5.35 -5.07
C ASN A 40 9.60 4.38 -5.45
N ASN A 41 9.66 3.21 -4.80
CA ASN A 41 10.61 2.16 -5.11
C ASN A 41 10.37 1.56 -6.51
N ILE A 42 9.12 1.29 -6.86
CA ILE A 42 8.72 0.84 -8.21
C ILE A 42 9.10 1.90 -9.25
N TYR A 43 8.74 3.16 -9.00
CA TYR A 43 9.04 4.27 -9.91
C TYR A 43 10.55 4.39 -10.16
N SER A 44 11.37 4.35 -9.11
CA SER A 44 12.83 4.42 -9.24
C SER A 44 13.42 3.30 -10.12
N LYS A 45 12.85 2.09 -10.06
CA LYS A 45 13.25 0.96 -10.92
C LYS A 45 12.88 1.19 -12.39
N ILE A 46 11.67 1.70 -12.63
CA ILE A 46 11.20 2.03 -13.98
C ILE A 46 12.06 3.15 -14.57
N ASP A 47 12.31 4.22 -13.81
CA ASP A 47 13.17 5.33 -14.23
C ASP A 47 14.61 4.87 -14.52
N THR A 48 15.16 3.99 -13.69
CA THR A 48 16.48 3.37 -13.95
C THR A 48 16.49 2.59 -15.26
N SER A 49 15.48 1.75 -15.50
CA SER A 49 15.35 0.99 -16.75
C SER A 49 15.25 1.90 -17.97
N ALA A 50 14.44 2.96 -17.90
CA ALA A 50 14.28 3.94 -18.96
C ALA A 50 15.60 4.66 -19.30
N LYS A 51 16.38 5.03 -18.26
CA LYS A 51 17.71 5.63 -18.43
C LYS A 51 18.71 4.68 -19.07
N GLU A 52 18.74 3.41 -18.65
CA GLU A 52 19.60 2.39 -19.27
C GLU A 52 19.21 2.13 -20.73
N LEU A 53 17.91 2.14 -21.05
CA LEU A 53 17.44 1.99 -22.42
C LEU A 53 17.88 3.16 -23.31
N ALA A 54 17.82 4.39 -22.80
CA ALA A 54 18.28 5.59 -23.50
C ALA A 54 19.80 5.58 -23.80
N ASN A 55 20.58 4.79 -23.05
CA ASN A 55 22.02 4.64 -23.28
C ASN A 55 22.36 3.65 -24.41
N ILE A 56 21.38 2.89 -24.92
CA ILE A 56 21.56 1.97 -26.03
C ILE A 56 21.49 2.75 -27.34
N LYS A 57 22.58 2.73 -28.12
CA LYS A 57 22.69 3.43 -29.39
C LYS A 57 22.85 2.46 -30.56
N GLU A 58 22.49 2.92 -31.75
CA GLU A 58 22.82 2.23 -32.99
C GLU A 58 24.35 2.11 -33.17
N GLY A 59 24.80 1.08 -33.91
CA GLY A 59 26.22 0.82 -34.12
C GLY A 59 26.96 0.17 -32.94
N THR A 60 26.25 -0.16 -31.86
CA THR A 60 26.81 -0.88 -30.71
C THR A 60 27.07 -2.35 -31.06
N LYS A 61 28.22 -2.90 -30.65
CA LYS A 61 28.51 -4.34 -30.84
C LYS A 61 27.44 -5.18 -30.13
N LEU A 62 27.04 -6.30 -30.74
CA LEU A 62 25.98 -7.16 -30.21
C LEU A 62 26.27 -7.65 -28.77
N SER A 63 27.54 -7.91 -28.44
CA SER A 63 27.95 -8.29 -27.08
C SER A 63 27.71 -7.17 -26.07
N THR A 64 28.02 -5.92 -26.43
CA THR A 64 27.75 -4.74 -25.60
C THR A 64 26.26 -4.47 -25.49
N PHE A 65 25.51 -4.58 -26.59
CA PHE A 65 24.05 -4.49 -26.58
C PHE A 65 23.43 -5.48 -25.60
N LYS A 66 23.84 -6.75 -25.64
CA LYS A 66 23.35 -7.77 -24.71
C LYS A 66 23.52 -7.34 -23.24
N ILE A 67 24.73 -6.91 -22.87
CA ILE A 67 25.03 -6.47 -21.50
C ILE A 67 24.19 -5.24 -21.10
N GLN A 68 24.03 -4.26 -22.00
CA GLN A 68 23.22 -3.07 -21.73
C GLN A 68 21.73 -3.41 -21.62
N PHE A 69 21.22 -4.27 -22.50
CA PHE A 69 19.82 -4.68 -22.48
C PHE A 69 19.47 -5.52 -21.25
N GLU A 70 20.42 -6.32 -20.73
CA GLU A 70 20.28 -6.98 -19.43
C GLU A 70 20.04 -5.99 -18.29
N LYS A 71 20.68 -4.81 -18.32
CA LYS A 71 20.43 -3.73 -17.34
C LYS A 71 19.05 -3.09 -17.49
N VAL A 72 18.50 -3.07 -18.70
CA VAL A 72 17.13 -2.58 -18.95
C VAL A 72 16.10 -3.53 -18.34
N ILE A 73 16.26 -4.85 -18.51
CA ILE A 73 15.27 -5.84 -18.07
C ILE A 73 15.34 -6.19 -16.58
N ASN A 74 16.51 -6.08 -15.95
CA ASN A 74 16.68 -6.47 -14.55
C ASN A 74 15.79 -5.68 -13.56
N PRO A 75 15.63 -4.35 -13.69
CA PRO A 75 14.68 -3.60 -12.88
C PRO A 75 13.23 -4.08 -13.03
N TRP A 76 12.81 -4.51 -14.23
CA TRP A 76 11.44 -5.01 -14.47
C TRP A 76 11.13 -6.28 -13.69
N ARG A 77 12.10 -7.20 -13.54
CA ARG A 77 11.94 -8.37 -12.66
C ARG A 77 11.64 -7.96 -11.22
N LYS A 78 12.27 -6.88 -10.74
CA LYS A 78 12.01 -6.36 -9.40
C LYS A 78 10.69 -5.61 -9.29
N VAL A 79 10.24 -4.95 -10.35
CA VAL A 79 8.89 -4.36 -10.42
C VAL A 79 7.83 -5.47 -10.35
N GLU A 80 8.02 -6.56 -11.09
CA GLU A 80 7.15 -7.74 -11.03
C GLU A 80 7.08 -8.32 -9.61
N ASP A 81 8.23 -8.61 -8.99
CA ASP A 81 8.28 -9.14 -7.61
C ASP A 81 7.51 -8.25 -6.62
N LEU A 82 7.69 -6.92 -6.70
CA LEU A 82 7.04 -5.95 -5.81
C LEU A 82 5.53 -5.83 -6.06
N THR A 83 5.12 -5.81 -7.33
CA THR A 83 3.70 -5.67 -7.68
C THR A 83 2.90 -6.94 -7.36
N ILE A 84 3.50 -8.13 -7.49
CA ILE A 84 2.89 -9.39 -7.03
C ILE A 84 2.68 -9.36 -5.51
N GLN A 85 3.70 -8.98 -4.74
CA GLN A 85 3.59 -8.87 -3.28
C GLN A 85 2.50 -7.88 -2.86
N LEU A 86 2.44 -6.72 -3.54
CA LEU A 86 1.42 -5.71 -3.29
C LEU A 86 0.01 -6.25 -3.57
N ALA A 87 -0.18 -6.93 -4.71
CA ALA A 87 -1.45 -7.54 -5.06
C ALA A 87 -1.88 -8.63 -4.06
N GLN A 88 -0.94 -9.47 -3.62
CA GLN A 88 -1.19 -10.49 -2.59
C GLN A 88 -1.61 -9.87 -1.26
N LEU A 89 -0.93 -8.81 -0.82
CA LEU A 89 -1.26 -8.08 0.40
C LEU A 89 -2.69 -7.52 0.33
N PHE A 90 -3.04 -6.83 -0.75
CA PHE A 90 -4.38 -6.27 -0.93
C PHE A 90 -5.47 -7.35 -1.01
N ASN A 91 -5.21 -8.45 -1.71
CA ASN A 91 -6.14 -9.58 -1.77
C ASN A 91 -6.40 -10.17 -0.39
N LYS A 92 -5.34 -10.39 0.41
CA LYS A 92 -5.47 -10.87 1.79
C LYS A 92 -6.25 -9.89 2.67
N ALA A 93 -5.95 -8.59 2.58
CA ALA A 93 -6.67 -7.57 3.33
C ALA A 93 -8.17 -7.53 2.96
N LEU A 94 -8.50 -7.66 1.67
CA LEU A 94 -9.89 -7.72 1.21
C LEU A 94 -10.62 -8.98 1.70
N GLU A 95 -9.94 -10.12 1.73
CA GLU A 95 -10.50 -11.36 2.30
C GLU A 95 -10.78 -11.23 3.79
N GLU A 96 -9.85 -10.65 4.56
CA GLU A 96 -10.02 -10.39 5.98
C GLU A 96 -11.19 -9.42 6.24
N TYR A 97 -11.28 -8.34 5.47
CA TYR A 97 -12.39 -7.40 5.54
C TYR A 97 -13.75 -8.07 5.30
N LYS A 98 -13.86 -8.90 4.24
CA LYS A 98 -15.09 -9.65 3.93
C LYS A 98 -15.48 -10.65 5.04
N LYS A 99 -14.49 -11.30 5.68
CA LYS A 99 -14.74 -12.19 6.82
C LYS A 99 -15.30 -11.43 8.02
N LEU A 100 -14.82 -10.21 8.26
CA LEU A 100 -15.35 -9.35 9.32
C LEU A 100 -16.81 -8.94 9.01
N GLU A 101 -17.10 -8.46 7.80
CA GLU A 101 -18.47 -8.10 7.42
C GLU A 101 -19.46 -9.27 7.56
N THR A 102 -19.08 -10.45 7.07
CA THR A 102 -19.93 -11.65 7.17
C THR A 102 -20.12 -12.15 8.60
N SER A 103 -19.11 -11.98 9.47
CA SER A 103 -19.22 -12.30 10.90
C SER A 103 -20.14 -11.34 11.65
N ILE A 104 -20.17 -10.06 11.26
CA ILE A 104 -21.10 -9.06 11.82
C ILE A 104 -22.53 -9.29 11.31
N SER A 105 -22.69 -9.87 10.11
CA SER A 105 -24.00 -10.11 9.47
C SER A 105 -24.73 -11.39 9.94
N LYS A 106 -24.05 -12.34 10.60
CA LYS A 106 -24.73 -13.55 11.14
C LYS A 106 -25.23 -13.28 12.56
N PRO A 107 -26.54 -13.41 12.85
CA PRO A 107 -27.01 -13.34 14.23
C PRO A 107 -26.44 -14.55 14.99
N LEU A 108 -25.92 -14.30 16.19
CA LEU A 108 -25.59 -15.35 17.16
C LEU A 108 -26.84 -16.21 17.37
N ILE A 109 -26.79 -17.45 16.87
CA ILE A 109 -27.77 -18.50 17.19
C ILE A 109 -27.59 -18.87 18.65
#